data_AF-A0A519MQX8-F1
#
_entry.id   AF-A0A519MQX8-F1
#
_cell.length_a   1.000
_cell.length_b   1.000
_cell.length_c   1.000
_cell.angle_alpha   90.00
_cell.angle_beta   90.00
_cell.angle_gamma   90.00
#
_symmetry.space_group_name_H-M   'P 1'
#
loop_
_entity.id
_entity.type
_entity.pdbx_description
1 polymer ?
#
loop_
_entity_poly.entity_id
_entity_poly.type
_entity_poly.pdbx_seq_one_letter_code
_entity_poly.pdbx_strand_id
1 'polypeptide(L)'
;VYHLAYGKSYFNPLSLQNIKHGEEFFVIDGTLEKNGRTEQIVCSLKRGLKKILKKNGKAYDKFSEHIGFVPLVIISPSDNDLITEGSETRRKFIDSVISQLDAAYLQQLINYQKVTAQRNALLKYFALNHTFDRDTLSIYNEQLDTMGHSIFEKRKEFLADFIPIFNLHHQRITNSAEDVSLIYESQLHENRLLQLFEDTLSRDRVLQYTSTGIHKDDLSFEIDGHPIKKFGSQGQQKSFLIALKLAQFEFIKKQSGVLPILLFDDIFDKLDETRVEKIVGMINDKAFGQIFISDTHAERTETIVKSTHQSYKVFNL
;
A
#
# COMPACT_ATOMS: atom_id res chain seq x y z
N VAL A 1 2.62 11.18 11.75
CA VAL A 1 3.79 10.60 11.05
C VAL A 1 3.46 10.14 9.63
N TYR A 2 2.54 9.19 9.41
CA TYR A 2 2.18 8.67 8.07
C TYR A 2 1.92 9.76 7.01
N HIS A 3 1.16 10.80 7.39
CA HIS A 3 0.84 11.91 6.48
C HIS A 3 2.07 12.62 5.91
N LEU A 4 3.13 12.76 6.71
CA LEU A 4 4.39 13.37 6.27
C LEU A 4 5.18 12.48 5.32
N ALA A 5 4.97 11.16 5.33
CA ALA A 5 5.69 10.21 4.47
C ALA A 5 4.99 9.99 3.11
N TYR A 6 3.65 10.02 3.10
CA TYR A 6 2.85 9.73 1.90
C TYR A 6 2.12 10.95 1.34
N GLY A 7 2.18 12.10 2.03
CA GLY A 7 1.42 13.30 1.69
C GLY A 7 -0.10 13.14 1.77
N LYS A 8 -0.61 12.05 2.37
CA LYS A 8 -2.04 11.76 2.55
C LYS A 8 -2.27 10.97 3.84
N SER A 9 -3.51 10.98 4.33
CA SER A 9 -3.89 10.19 5.50
C SER A 9 -4.00 8.71 5.16
N TYR A 10 -3.74 7.86 6.16
CA TYR A 10 -3.92 6.42 6.06
C TYR A 10 -5.40 6.03 6.13
N PHE A 11 -6.12 6.58 7.10
CA PHE A 11 -7.51 6.24 7.41
C PHE A 11 -8.52 6.94 6.50
N ASN A 12 -8.38 8.26 6.39
CA ASN A 12 -9.29 9.07 5.59
C ASN A 12 -8.66 9.51 4.25
N PRO A 13 -9.14 9.03 3.09
CA PRO A 13 -8.61 9.43 1.80
C PRO A 13 -8.98 10.88 1.43
N LEU A 14 -10.09 11.42 1.97
CA LEU A 14 -10.56 12.77 1.67
C LEU A 14 -9.77 13.79 2.49
N SER A 15 -8.79 14.43 1.86
CA SER A 15 -7.86 15.32 2.57
C SER A 15 -8.55 16.49 3.30
N LEU A 16 -9.68 17.00 2.78
CA LEU A 16 -10.47 18.06 3.43
C LEU A 16 -11.11 17.64 4.75
N GLN A 17 -11.38 16.35 4.93
CA GLN A 17 -11.95 15.81 6.17
C GLN A 17 -10.89 15.65 7.27
N ASN A 18 -9.61 15.87 6.96
CA ASN A 18 -8.54 15.92 7.97
C ASN A 18 -8.35 17.31 8.58
N ILE A 19 -9.10 18.32 8.12
CA ILE A 19 -9.13 19.65 8.75
C ILE A 19 -10.04 19.57 9.98
N LYS A 20 -9.55 20.05 11.13
CA LYS A 20 -10.33 20.14 12.37
C LYS A 20 -11.66 20.87 12.12
N HIS A 21 -12.74 20.41 12.74
CA HIS A 21 -14.05 21.06 12.64
C HIS A 21 -13.97 22.52 13.08
N GLY A 22 -14.61 23.41 12.31
CA GLY A 22 -14.58 24.86 12.53
C GLY A 22 -13.32 25.56 11.99
N GLU A 23 -12.30 24.81 11.55
CA GLU A 23 -11.06 25.40 11.04
C GLU A 23 -11.00 25.43 9.50
N GLU A 24 -10.21 26.36 9.00
CA GLU A 24 -10.02 26.60 7.56
C GLU A 24 -8.86 25.80 6.95
N PHE A 25 -7.90 25.34 7.76
CA PHE A 25 -6.71 24.66 7.28
C PHE A 25 -6.09 23.74 8.33
N PHE A 26 -5.18 22.88 7.89
CA PHE A 26 -4.20 22.22 8.76
C PHE A 26 -2.79 22.41 8.23
N VAL A 27 -1.81 22.33 9.14
CA VAL A 27 -0.39 22.21 8.83
C VAL A 27 0.19 21.08 9.68
N ILE A 28 0.99 20.23 9.05
CA ILE A 28 1.80 19.22 9.72
C ILE A 28 3.25 19.54 9.34
N ASP A 29 4.06 19.85 10.34
CA ASP A 29 5.49 20.13 10.20
C ASP A 29 6.27 19.06 10.98
N GLY A 30 7.21 18.42 10.33
CA GLY A 30 8.05 17.41 10.95
C GLY A 30 9.48 17.48 10.46
N THR A 31 10.40 17.25 11.39
CA THR A 31 11.83 17.17 11.13
C THR A 31 12.27 15.72 11.34
N LEU A 32 13.05 15.18 10.40
CA LEU A 32 13.65 13.86 10.51
C LEU A 32 15.15 13.93 10.25
N GLU A 33 15.88 12.96 10.78
CA GLU A 33 17.28 12.74 10.43
C GLU A 33 17.36 11.64 9.38
N LYS A 34 18.01 11.93 8.25
CA LYS A 34 18.22 10.97 7.16
C LYS A 34 19.64 11.12 6.64
N ASN A 35 20.41 10.02 6.65
CA ASN A 35 21.80 9.99 6.18
C ASN A 35 22.68 11.09 6.82
N GLY A 36 22.52 11.33 8.13
CA GLY A 36 23.24 12.36 8.89
C GLY A 36 22.85 13.80 8.57
N ARG A 37 21.72 14.01 7.86
CA ARG A 37 21.17 15.33 7.56
C ARG A 37 19.81 15.50 8.18
N THR A 38 19.57 16.70 8.71
CA THR A 38 18.25 17.13 9.14
C THR A 38 17.43 17.54 7.92
N GLU A 39 16.28 16.88 7.73
CA GLU A 39 15.35 17.14 6.64
C GLU A 39 14.00 17.57 7.22
N GLN A 40 13.47 18.69 6.74
CA GLN A 40 12.16 19.21 7.17
C GLN A 40 11.11 18.92 6.10
N ILE A 41 10.01 18.28 6.50
CA ILE A 41 8.84 18.03 5.65
C ILE A 41 7.63 18.78 6.21
N VAL A 42 6.97 19.54 5.36
CA VAL A 42 5.76 20.30 5.71
C VAL A 42 4.63 19.95 4.77
N CYS A 43 3.51 19.46 5.30
CA CYS A 43 2.27 19.26 4.56
C CYS A 43 1.22 20.24 5.05
N SER A 44 0.54 20.94 4.14
CA SER A 44 -0.52 21.88 4.47
C SER A 44 -1.68 21.81 3.49
N LEU A 45 -2.90 22.03 3.99
CA LEU A 45 -4.11 22.13 3.18
C LEU A 45 -5.02 23.19 3.78
N LYS A 46 -5.45 24.14 2.94
CA LYS A 46 -6.49 25.13 3.25
C LYS A 46 -7.70 24.89 2.36
N ARG A 47 -8.92 25.08 2.91
CA ARG A 47 -10.18 24.97 2.15
C ARG A 47 -10.12 25.86 0.90
N GLY A 48 -10.61 25.33 -0.21
CA GLY A 48 -10.58 26.02 -1.51
C GLY A 48 -9.20 26.08 -2.20
N LEU A 49 -8.12 25.65 -1.55
CA LEU A 49 -6.78 25.61 -2.12
C LEU A 49 -6.27 24.18 -2.31
N LYS A 50 -5.28 24.02 -3.19
CA LYS A 50 -4.59 22.75 -3.39
C LYS A 50 -3.71 22.45 -2.17
N LYS A 51 -3.59 21.16 -1.83
CA LYS A 51 -2.66 20.67 -0.81
C LYS A 51 -1.21 20.93 -1.25
N ILE A 52 -0.37 21.36 -0.33
CA ILE A 52 1.04 21.67 -0.57
C ILE A 52 1.91 20.77 0.30
N LEU A 53 2.91 20.14 -0.31
CA LEU A 53 3.94 19.37 0.38
C LEU A 53 5.31 19.98 0.08
N LYS A 54 6.11 20.23 1.11
CA LYS A 54 7.44 20.86 0.99
C LYS A 54 8.51 19.99 1.62
N LYS A 55 9.71 20.00 1.03
CA LYS A 55 10.96 19.52 1.63
C LYS A 55 11.94 20.69 1.74
N ASN A 56 12.44 20.97 2.95
CA ASN A 56 13.37 22.06 3.25
C ASN A 56 12.91 23.39 2.63
N GLY A 57 11.63 23.73 2.82
CA GLY A 57 11.00 24.95 2.29
C GLY A 57 10.60 24.90 0.81
N LYS A 58 11.14 23.99 0.00
CA LYS A 58 10.79 23.85 -1.43
C LYS A 58 9.57 22.96 -1.63
N ALA A 59 8.55 23.46 -2.32
CA ALA A 59 7.37 22.68 -2.67
C ALA A 59 7.69 21.63 -3.74
N TYR A 60 7.08 20.45 -3.62
CA TYR A 60 7.06 19.46 -4.69
C TYR A 60 6.07 19.89 -5.78
N ASP A 61 6.45 19.73 -7.05
CA ASP A 61 5.53 19.94 -8.17
C ASP A 61 4.51 18.80 -8.27
N LYS A 62 4.96 17.58 -7.97
CA LYS A 62 4.12 16.38 -7.91
C LYS A 62 4.35 15.62 -6.62
N PHE A 63 3.27 15.19 -5.97
CA PHE A 63 3.33 14.42 -4.72
C PHE A 63 4.05 13.07 -4.90
N SER A 64 4.02 12.50 -6.12
CA SER A 64 4.72 11.26 -6.43
C SER A 64 6.24 11.37 -6.27
N GLU A 65 6.83 12.56 -6.39
CA GLU A 65 8.27 12.79 -6.18
C GLU A 65 8.69 12.68 -4.71
N HIS A 66 7.72 12.72 -3.79
CA HIS A 66 7.98 12.56 -2.36
C HIS A 66 7.92 11.09 -1.91
N ILE A 67 7.22 10.23 -2.66
CA ILE A 67 7.01 8.84 -2.26
C ILE A 67 8.36 8.11 -2.20
N GLY A 68 8.60 7.38 -1.11
CA GLY A 68 9.89 6.74 -0.82
C GLY A 68 10.91 7.64 -0.11
N PHE A 69 10.66 8.95 0.01
CA PHE A 69 11.58 9.83 0.73
C PHE A 69 11.62 9.53 2.23
N VAL A 70 10.48 9.26 2.85
CA VAL A 70 10.40 8.77 4.24
C VAL A 70 9.87 7.33 4.19
N PRO A 71 10.75 6.31 4.24
CA PRO A 71 10.31 4.91 4.22
C PRO A 71 9.52 4.63 5.49
N LEU A 72 8.28 4.17 5.35
CA LEU A 72 7.36 3.98 6.47
C LEU A 72 6.38 2.85 6.21
N VAL A 73 6.22 2.00 7.24
CA VAL A 73 5.20 0.95 7.30
C VAL A 73 4.29 1.21 8.48
N ILE A 74 2.99 0.97 8.29
CA ILE A 74 1.98 1.05 9.33
C ILE A 74 1.25 -0.28 9.41
N ILE A 75 0.98 -0.70 10.65
CA ILE A 75 0.18 -1.85 11.01
C ILE A 75 -0.97 -1.32 11.87
N SER A 76 -2.20 -1.51 11.42
CA SER A 76 -3.40 -0.96 12.05
C SER A 76 -4.60 -1.89 11.88
N PRO A 77 -5.61 -1.87 12.76
CA PRO A 77 -6.87 -2.58 12.58
C PRO A 77 -7.54 -2.37 11.21
N SER A 78 -7.36 -1.19 10.59
CA SER A 78 -7.86 -0.90 9.23
C SER A 78 -7.25 -1.80 8.15
N ASP A 79 -6.16 -2.51 8.42
CA ASP A 79 -5.58 -3.48 7.49
C ASP A 79 -6.50 -4.68 7.21
N ASN A 80 -7.55 -4.89 8.03
CA ASN A 80 -8.58 -5.88 7.76
C ASN A 80 -9.22 -5.70 6.38
N ASP A 81 -9.26 -4.48 5.86
CA ASP A 81 -9.75 -4.17 4.51
C ASP A 81 -9.00 -4.97 3.43
N LEU A 82 -7.74 -5.36 3.65
CA LEU A 82 -7.00 -6.20 2.69
C LEU A 82 -7.63 -7.59 2.53
N ILE A 83 -8.28 -8.10 3.58
CA ILE A 83 -9.01 -9.39 3.57
C ILE A 83 -10.46 -9.19 3.14
N THR A 84 -11.14 -8.17 3.67
CA THR A 84 -12.59 -8.01 3.50
C THR A 84 -12.96 -7.35 2.18
N GLU A 85 -12.18 -6.39 1.69
CA GLU A 85 -12.49 -5.62 0.49
C GLU A 85 -12.09 -6.34 -0.80
N GLY A 86 -12.39 -5.69 -1.93
CA GLY A 86 -12.09 -6.20 -3.26
C GLY A 86 -10.61 -6.08 -3.66
N SER A 87 -10.33 -6.56 -4.87
CA SER A 87 -8.99 -6.62 -5.46
C SER A 87 -8.27 -5.26 -5.55
N GLU A 88 -9.01 -4.15 -5.56
CA GLU A 88 -8.42 -2.81 -5.56
C GLU A 88 -7.55 -2.55 -4.33
N THR A 89 -8.00 -2.96 -3.13
CA THR A 89 -7.25 -2.74 -1.89
C THR A 89 -5.95 -3.53 -1.89
N ARG A 90 -5.98 -4.77 -2.40
CA ARG A 90 -4.79 -5.63 -2.51
C ARG A 90 -3.83 -5.17 -3.61
N ARG A 91 -4.34 -4.71 -4.77
CA ARG A 91 -3.51 -4.04 -5.78
C ARG A 91 -2.84 -2.78 -5.23
N LYS A 92 -3.58 -1.94 -4.49
CA LYS A 92 -3.01 -0.75 -3.83
C LYS A 92 -1.91 -1.10 -2.84
N PHE A 93 -2.02 -2.23 -2.13
CA PHE A 93 -0.94 -2.73 -1.28
C PHE A 93 0.31 -3.00 -2.12
N ILE A 94 0.22 -3.86 -3.14
CA ILE A 94 1.36 -4.18 -4.03
C ILE A 94 1.96 -2.90 -4.61
N ASP A 95 1.13 -2.06 -5.23
CA ASP A 95 1.54 -0.83 -5.90
C ASP A 95 2.22 0.14 -4.92
N SER A 96 1.73 0.22 -3.67
CA SER A 96 2.29 1.10 -2.65
C SER A 96 3.64 0.62 -2.12
N VAL A 97 3.91 -0.69 -2.11
CA VAL A 97 5.24 -1.21 -1.73
C VAL A 97 6.24 -0.93 -2.85
N ILE A 98 5.91 -1.30 -4.09
CA ILE A 98 6.79 -1.11 -5.24
C ILE A 98 7.09 0.38 -5.45
N SER A 99 6.06 1.23 -5.39
CA SER A 99 6.20 2.68 -5.62
C SER A 99 7.08 3.41 -4.60
N GLN A 100 7.30 2.84 -3.41
CA GLN A 100 8.23 3.41 -2.43
C GLN A 100 9.70 3.20 -2.82
N LEU A 101 9.98 2.19 -3.63
CA LEU A 101 11.32 1.78 -4.03
C LEU A 101 11.62 2.16 -5.48
N ASP A 102 10.59 2.23 -6.33
CA ASP A 102 10.72 2.46 -7.77
C ASP A 102 9.82 3.64 -8.22
N ALA A 103 10.46 4.81 -8.40
CA ALA A 103 9.79 6.00 -8.89
C ALA A 103 9.36 5.88 -10.36
N ALA A 104 10.06 5.08 -11.18
CA ALA A 104 9.70 4.86 -12.57
C ALA A 104 8.42 4.02 -12.67
N TYR A 105 8.32 2.96 -11.85
CA TYR A 105 7.09 2.19 -11.69
C TYR A 105 5.90 3.07 -11.30
N LEU A 106 6.07 3.95 -10.30
CA LEU A 106 5.00 4.86 -9.87
C LEU A 106 4.54 5.78 -11.01
N GLN A 107 5.46 6.33 -11.80
CA GLN A 107 5.10 7.17 -12.95
C GLN A 107 4.39 6.36 -14.05
N GLN A 108 4.86 5.15 -14.35
CA GLN A 108 4.17 4.25 -15.29
C GLN A 108 2.75 3.91 -14.81
N LEU A 109 2.57 3.60 -13.52
CA LEU A 109 1.27 3.30 -12.94
C LEU A 109 0.30 4.50 -13.03
N ILE A 110 0.78 5.71 -12.69
CA ILE A 110 -0.01 6.94 -12.80
C ILE A 110 -0.44 7.17 -14.26
N ASN A 111 0.49 7.02 -15.21
CA ASN A 111 0.19 7.18 -16.63
C ASN A 111 -0.77 6.10 -17.13
N TYR A 112 -0.59 4.84 -16.74
CA TYR A 112 -1.49 3.75 -17.07
C TYR A 112 -2.93 4.03 -16.59
N GLN A 113 -3.10 4.49 -15.35
CA GLN A 113 -4.41 4.87 -14.82
C GLN A 113 -5.03 6.03 -15.61
N LYS A 114 -4.24 7.05 -15.96
CA LYS A 114 -4.70 8.18 -16.77
C LYS A 114 -5.15 7.74 -18.16
N VAL A 115 -4.35 6.94 -18.86
CA VAL A 115 -4.67 6.44 -20.20
C VAL A 115 -5.88 5.50 -20.16
N THR A 116 -6.02 4.67 -19.11
CA THR A 116 -7.22 3.84 -18.91
C THR A 116 -8.47 4.71 -18.74
N ALA A 117 -8.39 5.80 -17.98
CA ALA A 117 -9.50 6.74 -17.82
C ALA A 117 -9.85 7.44 -19.15
N GLN A 118 -8.86 7.81 -19.96
CA GLN A 118 -9.07 8.38 -21.29
C GLN A 118 -9.71 7.38 -22.26
N ARG A 119 -9.24 6.13 -22.28
CA ARG A 119 -9.86 5.03 -23.04
C ARG A 119 -11.33 4.84 -22.63
N ASN A 120 -11.61 4.82 -21.33
CA ASN A 120 -12.98 4.69 -20.82
C ASN A 120 -13.86 5.88 -21.21
N ALA A 121 -13.32 7.10 -21.17
CA ALA A 121 -14.05 8.29 -21.63
C ALA A 121 -14.37 8.22 -23.12
N LEU A 122 -13.45 7.71 -23.94
CA LEU A 122 -13.67 7.51 -25.37
C LEU A 122 -14.74 6.45 -25.64
N LEU A 123 -14.74 5.33 -24.92
CA LEU A 123 -15.80 4.32 -25.02
C LEU A 123 -17.19 4.91 -24.68
N LYS A 124 -17.28 5.74 -23.63
CA LYS A 124 -18.50 6.46 -23.27
C LYS A 124 -18.93 7.43 -24.38
N TYR A 125 -17.98 8.15 -24.95
CA TYR A 125 -18.24 9.07 -26.07
C TYR A 125 -18.81 8.34 -27.29
N PHE A 126 -18.23 7.20 -27.68
CA PHE A 126 -18.73 6.36 -28.76
C PHE A 126 -20.17 5.89 -28.52
N ALA A 127 -20.46 5.43 -27.30
CA ALA A 127 -21.79 5.00 -26.93
C ALA A 127 -22.82 6.15 -26.99
N LEU A 128 -22.47 7.33 -26.46
CA LEU A 128 -23.35 8.50 -26.41
C LEU A 128 -23.67 9.06 -27.81
N ASN A 129 -22.68 9.07 -28.70
CA ASN A 129 -22.80 9.68 -30.03
C ASN A 129 -23.13 8.67 -31.14
N HIS A 130 -23.36 7.40 -30.79
CA HIS A 130 -23.59 6.32 -31.76
C HIS A 130 -22.49 6.22 -32.85
N THR A 131 -21.24 6.50 -32.46
CA THR A 131 -20.07 6.43 -33.35
C THR A 131 -19.10 5.38 -32.85
N PHE A 132 -18.18 4.94 -33.70
CA PHE A 132 -17.08 4.09 -33.30
C PHE A 132 -15.89 4.32 -34.22
N ASP A 133 -14.76 4.65 -33.62
CA ASP A 133 -13.48 4.80 -34.30
C ASP A 133 -12.45 3.86 -33.65
N ARG A 134 -12.11 2.81 -34.38
CA ARG A 134 -11.17 1.79 -33.92
C ARG A 134 -9.73 2.30 -33.90
N ASP A 135 -9.37 3.16 -34.85
CA ASP A 135 -7.99 3.65 -35.01
C ASP A 135 -7.65 4.63 -33.89
N THR A 136 -8.59 5.50 -33.51
CA THR A 136 -8.39 6.35 -32.34
C THR A 136 -8.31 5.53 -31.04
N LEU A 137 -9.08 4.45 -30.92
CA LEU A 137 -9.04 3.58 -29.74
C LEU A 137 -7.73 2.78 -29.65
N SER A 138 -7.17 2.32 -30.77
CA SER A 138 -5.94 1.52 -30.80
C SER A 138 -4.72 2.27 -30.27
N ILE A 139 -4.65 3.59 -30.46
CA ILE A 139 -3.59 4.45 -29.88
C ILE A 139 -3.53 4.32 -28.35
N TYR A 140 -4.68 4.19 -27.68
CA TYR A 140 -4.72 3.95 -26.24
C TYR A 140 -4.35 2.50 -25.90
N ASN A 141 -4.77 1.54 -26.72
CA ASN A 141 -4.46 0.13 -26.52
C ASN A 141 -2.93 -0.12 -26.55
N GLU A 142 -2.20 0.47 -27.51
CA GLU A 142 -0.74 0.33 -27.62
C GLU A 142 0.01 0.94 -26.41
N GLN A 143 -0.43 2.12 -25.96
CA GLN A 143 0.12 2.77 -24.77
C GLN A 143 -0.12 1.92 -23.51
N LEU A 144 -1.32 1.37 -23.36
CA LEU A 144 -1.67 0.50 -22.23
C LEU A 144 -0.95 -0.84 -22.28
N ASP A 145 -0.73 -1.44 -23.45
CA ASP A 145 0.03 -2.69 -23.58
C ASP A 145 1.46 -2.52 -23.07
N THR A 146 2.14 -1.47 -23.54
CA THR A 146 3.53 -1.19 -23.16
C THR A 146 3.66 -0.97 -21.65
N MET A 147 2.85 -0.09 -21.06
CA MET A 147 2.89 0.20 -19.63
C MET A 147 2.37 -0.98 -18.80
N GLY A 148 1.31 -1.64 -19.25
CA GLY A 148 0.66 -2.75 -18.57
C GLY A 148 1.59 -3.95 -18.43
N HIS A 149 2.33 -4.29 -19.49
CA HIS A 149 3.31 -5.38 -19.44
C HIS A 149 4.47 -5.06 -18.47
N SER A 150 5.01 -3.84 -18.51
CA SER A 150 6.07 -3.40 -17.59
C SER A 150 5.62 -3.48 -16.12
N ILE A 151 4.41 -3.01 -15.82
CA ILE A 151 3.83 -3.06 -14.47
C ILE A 151 3.61 -4.52 -14.02
N PHE A 152 3.07 -5.36 -14.90
CA PHE A 152 2.84 -6.77 -14.61
C PHE A 152 4.13 -7.52 -14.27
N GLU A 153 5.19 -7.36 -15.07
CA GLU A 153 6.47 -8.00 -14.77
C GLU A 153 7.08 -7.48 -13.46
N LYS A 154 6.98 -6.18 -13.18
CA LYS A 154 7.43 -5.63 -11.88
C LYS A 154 6.66 -6.19 -10.69
N ARG A 155 5.36 -6.44 -10.83
CA ARG A 155 4.55 -7.09 -9.79
C ARG A 155 4.96 -8.55 -9.59
N LYS A 156 5.26 -9.29 -10.67
CA LYS A 156 5.77 -10.66 -10.58
C LYS A 156 7.13 -10.73 -9.89
N GLU A 157 8.07 -9.87 -10.29
CA GLU A 157 9.39 -9.75 -9.65
C GLU A 157 9.24 -9.45 -8.15
N PHE A 158 8.41 -8.46 -7.81
CA PHE A 158 8.12 -8.12 -6.42
C PHE A 158 7.58 -9.33 -5.63
N LEU A 159 6.57 -10.02 -6.15
CA LEU A 159 5.93 -11.13 -5.43
C LEU A 159 6.85 -12.34 -5.29
N ALA A 160 7.72 -12.61 -6.27
CA ALA A 160 8.71 -13.68 -6.18
C ALA A 160 9.68 -13.48 -5.00
N ASP A 161 10.10 -12.24 -4.74
CA ASP A 161 10.95 -11.90 -3.61
C ASP A 161 10.18 -11.73 -2.28
N PHE A 162 8.94 -11.24 -2.36
CA PHE A 162 8.13 -10.90 -1.20
C PHE A 162 7.50 -12.12 -0.52
N ILE A 163 7.00 -13.09 -1.28
CA ILE A 163 6.29 -14.26 -0.75
C ILE A 163 7.14 -15.08 0.24
N PRO A 164 8.44 -15.38 -0.03
CA PRO A 164 9.27 -16.09 0.93
C PRO A 164 9.44 -15.34 2.26
N ILE A 165 9.55 -14.01 2.21
CA ILE A 165 9.67 -13.16 3.40
C ILE A 165 8.37 -13.19 4.20
N PHE A 166 7.22 -13.09 3.52
CA PHE A 166 5.90 -13.22 4.11
C PHE A 166 5.70 -14.55 4.83
N ASN A 167 6.00 -15.66 4.15
CA ASN A 167 5.85 -17.00 4.72
C ASN A 167 6.72 -17.18 5.98
N LEU A 168 7.96 -16.66 5.96
CA LEU A 168 8.86 -16.71 7.13
C LEU A 168 8.27 -15.94 8.33
N HIS A 169 7.74 -14.73 8.12
CA HIS A 169 7.13 -13.97 9.20
C HIS A 169 5.86 -14.66 9.73
N HIS A 170 5.03 -15.20 8.84
CA HIS A 170 3.82 -15.91 9.24
C HIS A 170 4.16 -17.12 10.12
N GLN A 171 5.08 -17.99 9.67
CA GLN A 171 5.53 -19.17 10.41
C GLN A 171 6.07 -18.80 11.80
N ARG A 172 6.82 -17.70 11.92
CA ARG A 172 7.33 -17.24 13.23
C ARG A 172 6.20 -16.79 14.16
N ILE A 173 5.18 -16.11 13.64
CA ILE A 173 4.03 -15.66 14.45
C ILE A 173 3.18 -16.85 14.89
N THR A 174 2.94 -17.82 14.01
CA THR A 174 2.01 -18.94 14.27
C THR A 174 2.68 -20.21 14.79
N ASN A 175 4.02 -20.26 14.87
CA ASN A 175 4.81 -21.49 15.09
C ASN A 175 4.53 -22.58 14.04
N SER A 176 4.40 -22.18 12.77
CA SER A 176 4.15 -23.09 11.65
C SER A 176 2.90 -23.96 11.83
N ALA A 177 1.89 -23.46 12.52
CA ALA A 177 0.62 -24.17 12.71
C ALA A 177 -0.22 -24.24 11.43
N GLU A 178 0.05 -23.37 10.46
CA GLU A 178 -0.79 -23.07 9.30
C GLU A 178 0.08 -22.70 8.10
N ASP A 179 -0.32 -23.13 6.91
CA ASP A 179 0.32 -22.75 5.65
C ASP A 179 -0.45 -21.60 5.00
N VAL A 180 0.27 -20.59 4.50
CA VAL A 180 -0.32 -19.41 3.85
C VAL A 180 0.23 -19.23 2.45
N SER A 181 -0.61 -18.69 1.56
CA SER A 181 -0.21 -18.39 0.19
C SER A 181 -0.74 -17.04 -0.27
N LEU A 182 0.02 -16.40 -1.16
CA LEU A 182 -0.37 -15.22 -1.91
C LEU A 182 -0.34 -15.59 -3.39
N ILE A 183 -1.49 -15.58 -4.06
CA ILE A 183 -1.60 -16.01 -5.46
C ILE A 183 -1.91 -14.80 -6.33
N TYR A 184 -0.99 -14.46 -7.24
CA TYR A 184 -1.18 -13.35 -8.16
C TYR A 184 -2.02 -13.75 -9.36
N GLU A 185 -3.24 -13.25 -9.41
CA GLU A 185 -4.19 -13.50 -10.49
C GLU A 185 -4.11 -12.37 -11.51
N SER A 186 -3.68 -12.69 -12.73
CA SER A 186 -3.67 -11.75 -13.84
C SER A 186 -3.96 -12.45 -15.16
N GLN A 187 -4.71 -11.77 -16.03
CA GLN A 187 -4.99 -12.23 -17.39
C GLN A 187 -3.72 -12.19 -18.27
N LEU A 188 -2.69 -11.44 -17.84
CA LEU A 188 -1.43 -11.28 -18.57
C LEU A 188 -0.47 -12.46 -18.39
N HIS A 189 -0.78 -13.44 -17.53
CA HIS A 189 0.01 -14.67 -17.44
C HIS A 189 -0.03 -15.50 -18.72
N GLU A 190 -1.18 -15.51 -19.40
CA GLU A 190 -1.42 -16.36 -20.57
C GLU A 190 -1.51 -15.57 -21.88
N ASN A 191 -1.83 -14.28 -21.81
CA ASN A 191 -2.20 -13.49 -22.98
C ASN A 191 -1.50 -12.12 -22.99
N ARG A 192 -1.25 -11.59 -24.19
CA ARG A 192 -0.83 -10.20 -24.35
C ARG A 192 -2.01 -9.26 -24.17
N LEU A 193 -1.78 -8.09 -23.61
CA LEU A 193 -2.85 -7.13 -23.32
C LEU A 193 -3.52 -6.61 -24.61
N LEU A 194 -2.78 -6.40 -25.69
CA LEU A 194 -3.37 -6.09 -27.01
C LEU A 194 -4.38 -7.14 -27.48
N GLN A 195 -4.06 -8.42 -27.33
CA GLN A 195 -4.98 -9.50 -27.71
C GLN A 195 -6.24 -9.47 -26.85
N LEU A 196 -6.07 -9.31 -25.54
CA LEU A 196 -7.21 -9.19 -24.62
C LEU A 196 -8.11 -7.99 -24.96
N PHE A 197 -7.55 -6.86 -25.40
CA PHE A 197 -8.36 -5.71 -25.83
C PHE A 197 -9.19 -5.99 -27.07
N GLU A 198 -8.67 -6.77 -28.02
CA GLU A 198 -9.42 -7.18 -29.20
C GLU A 198 -10.54 -8.15 -28.82
N ASP A 199 -10.23 -9.16 -28.01
CA ASP A 199 -11.19 -10.18 -27.57
C ASP A 199 -12.33 -9.58 -26.74
N THR A 200 -12.05 -8.55 -25.95
CA THR A 200 -13.02 -7.90 -25.05
C THR A 200 -13.66 -6.64 -25.65
N LEU A 201 -13.31 -6.24 -26.87
CA LEU A 201 -13.76 -4.97 -27.47
C LEU A 201 -15.29 -4.82 -27.49
N SER A 202 -16.01 -5.86 -27.91
CA SER A 202 -17.48 -5.86 -27.96
C SER A 202 -18.10 -5.64 -26.57
N ARG A 203 -17.55 -6.34 -25.56
CA ARG A 203 -17.94 -6.22 -24.16
C ARG A 203 -17.63 -4.84 -23.59
N ASP A 204 -16.44 -4.32 -23.84
CA ASP A 204 -15.99 -3.00 -23.37
C ASP A 204 -16.86 -1.87 -23.94
N ARG A 205 -17.31 -1.98 -25.20
CA ARG A 205 -18.23 -1.02 -25.81
C ARG A 205 -19.58 -0.97 -25.11
N VAL A 206 -20.11 -2.13 -24.70
CA VAL A 206 -21.38 -2.22 -23.97
C VAL A 206 -21.21 -1.70 -22.53
N LEU A 207 -20.13 -2.09 -21.87
CA LEU A 207 -19.83 -1.71 -20.49
C LEU A 207 -19.38 -0.26 -20.34
N GLN A 208 -18.87 0.34 -21.42
CA GLN A 208 -18.30 1.70 -21.46
C GLN A 208 -17.12 1.87 -20.48
N TYR A 209 -16.40 0.78 -20.24
CA TYR A 209 -15.15 0.77 -19.48
C TYR A 209 -14.28 -0.41 -19.92
N THR A 210 -12.97 -0.30 -19.64
CA THR A 210 -11.96 -1.31 -19.93
C THR A 210 -12.09 -2.50 -18.96
N SER A 211 -12.46 -3.67 -19.47
CA SER A 211 -12.74 -4.85 -18.65
C SER A 211 -11.52 -5.75 -18.38
N THR A 212 -10.37 -5.47 -19.01
CA THR A 212 -9.15 -6.28 -18.94
C THR A 212 -7.88 -5.46 -18.69
N GLY A 213 -6.85 -6.07 -18.11
CA GLY A 213 -5.53 -5.46 -17.85
C GLY A 213 -5.18 -5.36 -16.37
N ILE A 214 -4.00 -4.82 -16.06
CA ILE A 214 -3.42 -4.84 -14.70
C ILE A 214 -4.25 -4.12 -13.62
N HIS A 215 -5.21 -3.29 -14.03
CA HIS A 215 -6.16 -2.65 -13.12
C HIS A 215 -7.32 -3.58 -12.70
N LYS A 216 -7.34 -4.81 -13.21
CA LYS A 216 -8.30 -5.88 -12.88
C LYS A 216 -7.67 -7.05 -12.15
N ASP A 217 -6.35 -7.13 -12.08
CA ASP A 217 -5.61 -8.18 -11.36
C ASP A 217 -6.03 -8.29 -9.89
N ASP A 218 -5.78 -9.44 -9.28
CA ASP A 218 -5.97 -9.64 -7.84
C ASP A 218 -4.77 -10.36 -7.20
N LEU A 219 -4.68 -10.29 -5.88
CA LEU A 219 -3.78 -11.09 -5.06
C LEU A 219 -4.65 -11.91 -4.12
N SER A 220 -4.92 -13.17 -4.45
CA SER A 220 -5.71 -14.03 -3.57
C SER A 220 -4.91 -14.38 -2.32
N PHE A 221 -5.57 -14.35 -1.17
CA PHE A 221 -5.00 -14.70 0.12
C PHE A 221 -5.62 -16.01 0.59
N GLU A 222 -4.78 -17.01 0.81
CA GLU A 222 -5.23 -18.33 1.27
C GLU A 222 -4.52 -18.77 2.54
N ILE A 223 -5.23 -19.59 3.30
CA ILE A 223 -4.76 -20.32 4.47
C ILE A 223 -5.17 -21.78 4.30
N ASP A 224 -4.21 -22.70 4.41
CA ASP A 224 -4.38 -24.14 4.18
C ASP A 224 -5.11 -24.46 2.85
N GLY A 225 -4.79 -23.70 1.79
CA GLY A 225 -5.39 -23.85 0.46
C GLY A 225 -6.83 -23.31 0.32
N HIS A 226 -7.33 -22.56 1.31
CA HIS A 226 -8.67 -22.00 1.32
C HIS A 226 -8.67 -20.47 1.44
N PRO A 227 -9.60 -19.75 0.80
CA PRO A 227 -9.68 -18.29 0.89
C PRO A 227 -9.81 -17.78 2.34
N ILE A 228 -8.84 -16.98 2.79
CA ILE A 228 -8.76 -16.53 4.19
C ILE A 228 -9.99 -15.72 4.63
N LYS A 229 -10.58 -14.97 3.69
CA LYS A 229 -11.80 -14.18 3.91
C LYS A 229 -12.99 -15.04 4.38
N LYS A 230 -13.09 -16.27 3.90
CA LYS A 230 -14.22 -17.17 4.17
C LYS A 230 -13.93 -18.16 5.30
N PHE A 231 -12.70 -18.64 5.40
CA PHE A 231 -12.36 -19.78 6.25
C PHE A 231 -11.41 -19.44 7.41
N GLY A 232 -10.69 -18.32 7.32
CA GLY A 232 -9.79 -17.89 8.39
C GLY A 232 -10.56 -17.34 9.60
N SER A 233 -10.24 -17.84 10.78
CA SER A 233 -10.68 -17.26 12.06
C SER A 233 -10.15 -15.82 12.21
N GLN A 234 -10.76 -15.02 13.09
CA GLN A 234 -10.30 -13.66 13.37
C GLN A 234 -8.82 -13.60 13.81
N GLY A 235 -8.36 -14.59 14.59
CA GLY A 235 -6.97 -14.67 15.01
C GLY A 235 -6.01 -14.98 13.84
N GLN A 236 -6.43 -15.85 12.92
CA GLN A 236 -5.67 -16.19 11.71
C GLN A 236 -5.57 -14.99 10.77
N GLN A 237 -6.69 -14.32 10.51
CA GLN A 237 -6.74 -13.10 9.69
C GLN A 237 -5.78 -12.02 10.22
N LYS A 238 -5.77 -11.80 11.54
CA LYS A 238 -4.82 -10.86 12.16
C LYS A 238 -3.36 -11.28 12.00
N SER A 239 -3.05 -12.54 12.30
CA SER A 239 -1.68 -13.06 12.20
C SER A 239 -1.14 -12.96 10.77
N PHE A 240 -2.01 -13.24 9.78
CA PHE A 240 -1.74 -13.07 8.36
C PHE A 240 -1.41 -11.61 8.02
N LEU A 241 -2.25 -10.66 8.42
CA LEU A 241 -2.05 -9.23 8.12
C LEU A 241 -0.79 -8.67 8.78
N ILE A 242 -0.51 -9.08 10.02
CA ILE A 242 0.71 -8.67 10.73
C ILE A 242 1.93 -9.23 10.00
N ALA A 243 1.93 -10.51 9.62
CA ALA A 243 2.98 -11.10 8.81
C ALA A 243 3.18 -10.36 7.49
N LEU A 244 2.08 -9.99 6.82
CA LEU A 244 2.09 -9.26 5.55
C LEU A 244 2.78 -7.88 5.69
N LYS A 245 2.48 -7.15 6.76
CA LYS A 245 3.10 -5.84 7.01
C LYS A 245 4.53 -5.92 7.51
N LEU A 246 4.87 -6.92 8.32
CA LEU A 246 6.26 -7.16 8.72
C LEU A 246 7.10 -7.57 7.51
N ALA A 247 6.55 -8.36 6.60
CA ALA A 247 7.21 -8.68 5.34
C ALA A 247 7.38 -7.45 4.45
N GLN A 248 6.40 -6.54 4.41
CA GLN A 248 6.56 -5.23 3.76
C GLN A 248 7.73 -4.45 4.35
N PHE A 249 7.85 -4.40 5.68
CA PHE A 249 8.96 -3.74 6.36
C PHE A 249 10.31 -4.35 5.96
N GLU A 250 10.46 -5.67 6.08
CA GLU A 250 11.73 -6.36 5.79
C GLU A 250 12.08 -6.27 4.29
N PHE A 251 11.09 -6.34 3.40
CA PHE A 251 11.30 -6.15 1.97
C PHE A 251 11.82 -4.74 1.64
N ILE A 252 11.19 -3.69 2.16
CA ILE A 252 11.64 -2.30 1.94
C ILE A 252 13.04 -2.10 2.50
N LYS A 253 13.32 -2.63 3.70
CA LYS A 253 14.63 -2.58 4.33
C LYS A 253 15.70 -3.25 3.48
N LYS A 254 15.44 -4.47 2.99
CA LYS A 254 16.38 -5.25 2.16
C LYS A 254 16.70 -4.55 0.85
N GLN A 255 15.69 -3.97 0.20
CA GLN A 255 15.87 -3.33 -1.12
C GLN A 255 16.45 -1.91 -1.03
N SER A 256 16.06 -1.12 -0.02
CA SER A 256 16.53 0.26 0.12
C SER A 256 17.82 0.42 0.93
N GLY A 257 18.17 -0.58 1.75
CA GLY A 257 19.26 -0.49 2.72
C GLY A 257 18.97 0.46 3.90
N VAL A 258 17.76 1.00 4.01
CA VAL A 258 17.35 1.94 5.05
C VAL A 258 16.29 1.29 5.93
N LEU A 259 16.37 1.50 7.25
CA LEU A 259 15.35 1.06 8.19
C LEU A 259 14.10 1.96 8.06
N PRO A 260 12.93 1.41 7.66
CA PRO A 260 11.69 2.18 7.65
C PRO A 260 11.27 2.59 9.06
N ILE A 261 10.50 3.67 9.17
CA ILE A 261 9.74 3.96 10.39
C ILE A 261 8.59 2.96 10.48
N LEU A 262 8.39 2.36 11.64
CA LEU A 262 7.27 1.45 11.89
C LEU A 262 6.22 2.13 12.78
N LEU A 263 4.97 2.14 12.33
CA LEU A 263 3.84 2.61 13.11
C LEU A 263 2.97 1.42 13.50
N PHE A 264 2.82 1.18 14.79
CA PHE A 264 1.82 0.29 15.35
C PHE A 264 0.66 1.12 15.86
N ASP A 265 -0.49 0.96 15.23
CA ASP A 265 -1.71 1.64 15.64
C ASP A 265 -2.67 0.63 16.25
N ASP A 266 -2.92 0.71 17.56
CA ASP A 266 -3.82 -0.17 18.32
C ASP A 266 -3.61 -1.68 18.04
N ILE A 267 -2.35 -2.08 17.87
CA ILE A 267 -2.01 -3.40 17.34
C ILE A 267 -2.29 -4.55 18.32
N PHE A 268 -2.21 -4.25 19.62
CA PHE A 268 -2.33 -5.25 20.68
C PHE A 268 -3.79 -5.53 21.06
N ASP A 269 -4.76 -4.86 20.44
CA ASP A 269 -6.17 -5.16 20.66
C ASP A 269 -6.52 -6.56 20.09
N LYS A 270 -7.23 -7.38 20.88
CA LYS A 270 -7.68 -8.76 20.57
C LYS A 270 -6.59 -9.66 19.94
N LEU A 271 -5.36 -9.56 20.43
CA LEU A 271 -4.32 -10.57 20.27
C LEU A 271 -4.12 -11.29 21.61
N ASP A 272 -3.85 -12.59 21.58
CA ASP A 272 -3.46 -13.33 22.78
C ASP A 272 -2.03 -12.95 23.23
N GLU A 273 -1.74 -13.21 24.51
CA GLU A 273 -0.46 -12.86 25.13
C GLU A 273 0.73 -13.48 24.38
N THR A 274 0.62 -14.72 23.91
CA THR A 274 1.71 -15.41 23.20
C THR A 274 2.06 -14.73 21.87
N ARG A 275 1.06 -14.21 21.15
CA ARG A 275 1.26 -13.47 19.90
C ARG A 275 1.82 -12.08 20.15
N VAL A 276 1.36 -11.41 21.20
CA VAL A 276 1.91 -10.12 21.62
C VAL A 276 3.39 -10.27 21.93
N GLU A 277 3.78 -11.25 22.74
CA GLU A 277 5.18 -11.54 23.07
C GLU A 277 6.03 -11.79 21.83
N LYS A 278 5.52 -12.54 20.84
CA LYS A 278 6.25 -12.78 19.59
C LYS A 278 6.45 -11.53 18.75
N ILE A 279 5.41 -10.70 18.61
CA ILE A 279 5.52 -9.44 17.86
C ILE A 279 6.55 -8.54 18.52
N VAL A 280 6.51 -8.46 19.85
CA VAL A 280 7.48 -7.71 20.66
C VAL A 280 8.89 -8.28 20.55
N GLY A 281 9.03 -9.60 20.60
CA GLY A 281 10.31 -10.29 20.43
C GLY A 281 10.93 -10.00 19.06
N MET A 282 10.11 -10.01 17.99
CA MET A 282 10.57 -9.63 16.65
C MET A 282 11.05 -8.17 16.63
N ILE A 283 10.29 -7.26 17.25
CA ILE A 283 10.66 -5.83 17.34
C ILE A 283 11.98 -5.61 18.10
N ASN A 284 12.26 -6.46 19.10
CA ASN A 284 13.42 -6.30 19.97
C ASN A 284 14.75 -6.76 19.33
N ASP A 285 14.70 -7.68 18.36
CA ASP A 285 15.85 -7.88 17.49
C ASP A 285 16.18 -6.53 16.84
N LYS A 286 17.43 -6.06 16.95
CA LYS A 286 17.94 -4.75 16.49
C LYS A 286 17.81 -4.48 14.97
N ALA A 287 16.89 -5.19 14.33
CA ALA A 287 16.46 -5.13 12.95
C ALA A 287 15.51 -3.97 12.64
N PHE A 288 14.97 -3.26 13.65
CA PHE A 288 14.01 -2.17 13.48
C PHE A 288 14.64 -0.79 13.74
N GLY A 289 14.15 0.21 13.02
CA GLY A 289 14.53 1.63 13.20
C GLY A 289 13.69 2.31 14.28
N GLN A 290 13.12 3.47 13.97
CA GLN A 290 12.21 4.16 14.88
C GLN A 290 10.80 3.55 14.83
N ILE A 291 10.23 3.30 16.01
CA ILE A 291 8.89 2.72 16.16
C ILE A 291 7.99 3.68 16.94
N PHE A 292 6.76 3.84 16.47
CA PHE A 292 5.69 4.52 17.20
C PHE A 292 4.60 3.50 17.51
N ILE A 293 4.15 3.46 18.76
CA ILE A 293 3.10 2.55 19.21
C ILE A 293 1.98 3.40 19.82
N SER A 294 0.74 3.20 19.35
CA SER A 294 -0.47 3.61 20.06
C SER A 294 -1.13 2.39 20.67
N ASP A 295 -1.65 2.53 21.88
CA ASP A 295 -2.45 1.51 22.58
C ASP A 295 -3.41 2.23 23.52
N THR A 296 -4.55 1.60 23.77
CA THR A 296 -5.52 2.01 24.78
C THR A 296 -5.09 1.58 26.19
N HIS A 297 -4.16 0.63 26.32
CA HIS A 297 -3.66 0.08 27.60
C HIS A 297 -2.20 0.47 27.87
N ALA A 298 -2.01 1.62 28.54
CA ALA A 298 -0.67 2.17 28.81
C ALA A 298 0.24 1.20 29.59
N GLU A 299 -0.26 0.54 30.65
CA GLU A 299 0.54 -0.35 31.50
C GLU A 299 1.08 -1.57 30.75
N ARG A 300 0.24 -2.19 29.91
CA ARG A 300 0.61 -3.33 29.08
C ARG A 300 1.72 -2.95 28.10
N THR A 301 1.51 -1.88 27.35
CA THR A 301 2.50 -1.39 26.38
C THR A 301 3.79 -0.95 27.06
N GLU A 302 3.73 -0.29 28.22
CA GLU A 302 4.94 0.10 28.92
C GLU A 302 5.73 -1.11 29.44
N THR A 303 5.03 -2.13 29.96
CA THR A 303 5.67 -3.38 30.42
C THR A 303 6.38 -4.09 29.27
N ILE A 304 5.71 -4.18 28.12
CA ILE A 304 6.23 -4.71 26.87
C ILE A 304 7.47 -3.93 26.40
N VAL A 305 7.42 -2.60 26.38
CA VAL A 305 8.53 -1.78 25.91
C VAL A 305 9.70 -1.84 26.90
N LYS A 306 9.45 -1.89 28.21
CA LYS A 306 10.49 -2.07 29.23
C LYS A 306 11.24 -3.39 29.06
N SER A 307 10.57 -4.47 28.67
CA SER A 307 11.22 -5.78 28.46
C SER A 307 12.15 -5.79 27.24
N THR A 308 12.01 -4.83 26.31
CA THR A 308 12.92 -4.70 25.15
C THR A 308 14.29 -4.13 25.51
N HIS A 309 14.45 -3.49 26.68
CA HIS A 309 15.66 -2.75 27.05
C HIS A 309 16.09 -1.65 26.05
N GLN A 310 15.17 -1.19 25.19
CA GLN A 310 15.42 -0.08 24.26
C GLN A 310 15.06 1.27 24.87
N SER A 311 15.64 2.35 24.34
CA SER A 311 15.26 3.71 24.73
C SER A 311 13.85 4.02 24.23
N TYR A 312 12.96 4.48 25.11
CA TYR A 312 11.59 4.85 24.74
C TYR A 312 11.19 6.19 25.36
N LYS A 313 10.13 6.77 24.80
CA LYS A 313 9.49 7.98 25.33
C LYS A 313 7.97 7.81 25.22
N VAL A 314 7.27 8.07 26.31
CA VAL A 314 5.81 8.05 26.37
C VAL A 314 5.28 9.45 26.14
N PHE A 315 4.25 9.56 25.31
CA PHE A 315 3.50 10.79 25.08
C PHE A 315 2.07 10.58 25.54
N ASN A 316 1.63 11.36 26.52
CA ASN A 316 0.23 11.41 26.92
C ASN A 316 -0.45 12.48 26.06
N LEU A 317 -1.31 12.05 25.13
CA LEU A 317 -1.97 12.90 24.14
C LEU A 317 -3.37 13.33 24.57
#